data_AF-Q53QM8-F1
#
_entry.id   AF-Q53QM8-F1
#
_cell.length_a   1.000
_cell.length_b   1.000
_cell.length_c   1.000
_cell.angle_alpha   90.00
_cell.angle_beta   90.00
_cell.angle_gamma   90.00
#
_symmetry.space_group_name_H-M   'P 1'
#
loop_
_entity.id
_entity.type
_entity.pdbx_description
1 polymer ?
#
loop_
_entity_poly.entity_id
_entity_poly.type
_entity_poly.pdbx_seq_one_letter_code
_entity_poly.pdbx_strand_id
1 'polypeptide(L)'
;KKLWWADQNLAQLGTCSKRDGRNPTILRNKTSGVVHMKVYDKEAQQGSNSCQLNNGGCSQLCLPTSETTRTCMCTVGYYLQKNRMSCQGIESFLMYSVHEGIRGIPLEPSDKMDALMPISGTSFAVGIDFHA
;
A
#
# COMPACT_ATOMS: atom_id res chain seq x y z
N LYS A 1 4.82 19.50 22.36
CA LYS A 1 4.66 18.81 21.06
C LYS A 1 4.29 19.84 19.99
N LYS A 2 4.85 19.73 18.79
CA LYS A 2 4.61 20.66 17.69
C LYS A 2 3.68 20.05 16.64
N LEU A 3 2.96 20.92 15.92
CA LEU A 3 2.30 20.60 14.66
C LEU A 3 3.16 21.19 13.55
N TRP A 4 3.24 20.52 12.40
CA TRP A 4 3.92 21.02 11.20
C TRP A 4 2.91 21.07 10.06
N TRP A 5 3.00 22.10 9.23
CA TRP A 5 2.05 22.34 8.16
C TRP A 5 2.73 22.92 6.92
N ALA A 6 2.07 22.75 5.77
CA ALA A 6 2.35 23.43 4.52
C ALA A 6 1.12 24.24 4.10
N ASP A 7 1.34 25.50 3.73
CA ASP A 7 0.33 26.37 3.17
C ASP A 7 0.68 26.66 1.71
N GLN A 8 -0.22 26.26 0.81
CA GLN A 8 -0.03 26.42 -0.63
C GLN A 8 -0.22 27.88 -1.08
N ASN A 9 -1.15 28.61 -0.47
CA ASN A 9 -1.47 29.99 -0.85
C ASN A 9 -0.35 30.94 -0.46
N LEU A 10 0.19 30.76 0.74
CA LEU A 10 1.30 31.55 1.27
C LEU A 10 2.66 31.01 0.80
N ALA A 11 2.70 29.82 0.19
CA ALA A 11 3.91 29.10 -0.17
C ALA A 11 4.89 28.99 1.01
N GLN A 12 4.36 28.55 2.17
CA GLN A 12 5.07 28.49 3.44
C GLN A 12 5.02 27.10 4.09
N LEU A 13 6.09 26.75 4.79
CA LEU A 13 6.13 25.65 5.74
C LEU A 13 6.31 26.24 7.14
N GLY A 14 5.51 25.79 8.09
CA GLY A 14 5.54 26.32 9.44
C GLY A 14 5.30 25.29 10.51
N THR A 15 5.41 25.75 11.75
CA THR A 15 5.12 24.97 12.94
C THR A 15 4.44 25.81 14.00
N CYS A 16 3.63 25.19 14.84
CA CYS A 16 3.00 25.82 16.01
C CYS A 16 2.85 24.81 17.15
N SER A 17 2.38 25.28 18.30
CA SER A 17 2.00 24.41 19.42
C SER A 17 0.86 23.49 19.03
N LYS A 18 1.04 22.16 19.17
CA LYS A 18 -0.01 21.17 18.85
C LYS A 18 -1.24 21.29 19.77
N ARG A 19 -1.06 21.77 21.01
CA ARG A 19 -2.11 21.76 22.04
C ARG A 19 -3.17 22.84 21.79
N ASP A 20 -2.74 24.01 21.36
CA ASP A 20 -3.55 25.23 21.34
C ASP A 20 -3.31 26.12 20.10
N GLY A 21 -2.47 25.68 19.16
CA GLY A 21 -2.19 26.40 17.91
C GLY A 21 -1.34 27.66 18.06
N ARG A 22 -0.92 28.01 19.29
CA ARG A 22 -0.16 29.25 19.55
C ARG A 22 1.29 29.16 19.08
N ASN A 23 1.93 30.33 19.03
CA ASN A 23 3.32 30.53 18.63
C ASN A 23 3.64 29.97 17.23
N PRO A 24 2.93 30.42 16.18
CA PRO A 24 3.26 30.04 14.82
C PRO A 24 4.66 30.55 14.45
N THR A 25 5.44 29.71 13.79
CA THR A 25 6.77 30.05 13.30
C THR A 25 6.91 29.54 11.88
N ILE A 26 7.30 30.43 10.96
CA ILE A 26 7.60 30.06 9.58
C ILE A 26 9.01 29.46 9.54
N LEU A 27 9.12 28.23 9.04
CA LEU A 27 10.37 27.48 8.92
C LEU A 27 10.98 27.66 7.53
N ARG A 28 10.14 27.70 6.48
CA ARG A 28 10.58 27.94 5.09
C ARG A 28 9.52 28.72 4.32
N ASN A 29 10.00 29.54 3.38
CA ASN A 29 9.20 30.23 2.38
C ASN A 29 9.49 29.65 0.99
N LYS A 30 8.68 30.03 0.00
CA LYS A 30 8.80 29.60 -1.41
C LYS A 30 8.65 28.08 -1.55
N THR A 31 7.68 27.51 -0.84
CA THR A 31 7.41 26.06 -0.82
C THR A 31 6.11 25.72 -1.53
N SER A 32 5.83 26.36 -2.65
CA SER A 32 4.68 26.04 -3.51
C SER A 32 4.77 24.60 -4.04
N GLY A 33 3.64 23.90 -4.12
CA GLY A 33 3.58 22.54 -4.65
C GLY A 33 3.89 21.41 -3.65
N VAL A 34 4.00 21.73 -2.35
CA VAL A 34 4.10 20.69 -1.32
C VAL A 34 2.75 19.99 -1.16
N VAL A 35 2.70 18.71 -1.52
CA VAL A 35 1.47 17.87 -1.45
C VAL A 35 1.40 17.00 -0.19
N HIS A 36 2.54 16.60 0.35
CA HIS A 36 2.60 15.71 1.51
C HIS A 36 3.83 16.00 2.36
N MET A 37 3.64 15.95 3.69
CA MET A 37 4.70 16.11 4.67
C MET A 37 4.67 14.96 5.68
N LYS A 38 5.86 14.45 6.02
CA LYS A 38 6.03 13.49 7.10
C LYS A 38 7.23 13.89 7.94
N VAL A 39 7.06 13.90 9.26
CA VAL A 39 8.19 14.05 10.17
C VAL A 39 8.86 12.69 10.32
N TYR A 40 10.14 12.62 9.98
CA TYR A 40 10.96 11.46 10.28
C TYR A 40 11.59 11.63 11.66
N ASP A 41 11.22 10.74 12.57
CA ASP A 41 11.79 10.62 13.89
C ASP A 41 11.86 9.13 14.25
N LYS A 42 13.05 8.63 14.56
CA LYS A 42 13.27 7.22 14.92
C LYS A 42 12.68 6.92 16.30
N GLU A 43 12.75 7.87 17.23
CA GLU A 43 12.21 7.72 18.59
C GLU A 43 10.68 7.77 18.61
N ALA A 44 10.05 8.33 17.57
CA ALA A 44 8.60 8.30 17.41
C ALA A 44 8.06 6.99 16.79
N GLN A 45 8.94 6.18 16.16
CA GLN A 45 8.58 4.92 15.48
C GLN A 45 8.81 3.72 16.40
N GLN A 46 8.24 3.78 17.60
CA GLN A 46 8.36 2.75 18.63
C GLN A 46 7.09 1.91 18.72
N GLY A 47 7.19 0.77 19.39
CA GLY A 47 6.09 -0.19 19.54
C GLY A 47 6.42 -1.51 18.87
N SER A 48 5.64 -2.54 19.22
CA SER A 48 5.72 -3.88 18.66
C SER A 48 4.34 -4.29 18.16
N ASN A 49 4.31 -5.27 17.27
CA ASN A 49 3.07 -5.90 16.85
C ASN A 49 3.34 -7.37 16.48
N SER A 50 2.27 -8.13 16.32
CA SER A 50 2.34 -9.56 16.03
C SER A 50 2.94 -9.91 14.65
N CYS A 51 3.23 -8.93 13.78
CA CYS A 51 3.93 -9.15 12.52
C CYS A 51 5.46 -9.04 12.63
N GLN A 52 5.98 -8.46 13.72
CA GLN A 52 7.40 -8.16 13.88
C GLN A 52 8.29 -9.41 13.82
N LEU A 53 7.85 -10.50 14.42
CA LEU A 53 8.57 -11.77 14.43
C LEU A 53 8.07 -12.68 13.30
N ASN A 54 8.98 -13.10 12.43
CA ASN A 54 8.71 -14.03 11.32
C ASN A 54 7.50 -13.63 10.44
N ASN A 55 7.29 -12.33 10.18
CA ASN A 55 6.12 -11.83 9.45
C ASN A 55 4.78 -12.30 10.06
N GLY A 56 4.76 -12.51 11.37
CA GLY A 56 3.69 -13.15 12.10
C GLY A 56 3.43 -14.62 11.73
N GLY A 57 4.17 -15.21 10.80
CA GLY A 57 3.91 -16.50 10.18
C GLY A 57 3.05 -16.41 8.91
N CYS A 58 2.81 -15.21 8.38
CA CYS A 58 2.17 -15.03 7.08
C CYS A 58 3.15 -15.35 5.95
N SER A 59 2.66 -16.06 4.93
CA SER A 59 3.46 -16.37 3.73
C SER A 59 3.77 -15.15 2.86
N GLN A 60 2.87 -14.16 2.81
CA GLN A 60 3.02 -12.94 2.02
C GLN A 60 2.85 -11.69 2.89
N LEU A 61 1.63 -11.19 3.06
CA LEU A 61 1.38 -9.94 3.77
C LEU A 61 0.88 -10.20 5.19
N CYS A 62 1.47 -9.50 6.16
CA CYS A 62 1.01 -9.47 7.54
C CYS A 62 0.50 -8.07 7.90
N LEU A 63 -0.78 -7.98 8.26
CA LEU A 63 -1.42 -6.72 8.64
C LEU A 63 -1.71 -6.73 10.15
N PRO A 64 -1.04 -5.87 10.94
CA PRO A 64 -1.40 -5.66 12.34
C PRO A 64 -2.82 -5.10 12.43
N THR A 65 -3.67 -5.74 13.24
CA THR A 65 -5.04 -5.25 13.51
C THR A 65 -5.17 -4.65 14.90
N SER A 66 -4.22 -4.95 15.78
CA SER A 66 -4.00 -4.28 17.06
C SER A 66 -2.53 -4.48 17.49
N GLU A 67 -2.19 -4.09 18.72
CA GLU A 67 -0.87 -4.36 19.31
C GLU A 67 -0.60 -5.87 19.44
N THR A 68 -1.62 -6.71 19.61
CA THR A 68 -1.49 -8.15 19.88
C THR A 68 -2.13 -9.05 18.83
N THR A 69 -2.88 -8.48 17.88
CA THR A 69 -3.57 -9.24 16.82
C THR A 69 -3.10 -8.84 15.44
N ARG A 70 -3.17 -9.81 14.52
CA ARG A 70 -2.84 -9.63 13.11
C ARG A 70 -3.75 -10.46 12.23
N THR A 71 -3.80 -10.12 10.94
CA THR A 71 -4.36 -10.97 9.88
C THR A 71 -3.33 -11.15 8.77
N CYS A 72 -3.36 -12.31 8.09
CA CYS A 72 -2.59 -12.51 6.87
C CYS A 72 -3.45 -12.13 5.66
N MET A 73 -2.82 -11.55 4.64
CA MET A 73 -3.44 -11.31 3.35
C MET A 73 -2.50 -11.76 2.23
N CYS A 74 -3.10 -12.04 1.07
CA CYS A 74 -2.37 -12.44 -0.11
C CYS A 74 -2.34 -11.30 -1.13
N THR A 75 -1.27 -11.24 -1.91
CA THR A 75 -1.17 -10.35 -3.07
C THR A 75 -2.12 -10.81 -4.16
N VAL A 76 -2.37 -9.93 -5.13
CA VAL A 76 -3.12 -10.23 -6.36
C VAL A 76 -2.63 -11.54 -7.00
N GLY A 77 -3.56 -12.37 -7.48
CA GLY A 77 -3.26 -13.68 -8.05
C GLY A 77 -3.13 -14.83 -7.03
N TYR A 78 -3.40 -14.58 -5.75
CA TYR A 78 -3.36 -15.59 -4.69
C TYR A 78 -4.58 -15.48 -3.79
N TYR A 79 -5.02 -16.62 -3.26
CA TYR A 79 -6.05 -16.69 -2.21
C TYR A 79 -5.48 -17.21 -0.90
N LEU A 80 -6.08 -16.76 0.22
CA LEU A 80 -5.67 -17.17 1.55
C LEU A 80 -6.25 -18.56 1.88
N GLN A 81 -5.36 -19.46 2.29
CA GLN A 81 -5.72 -20.82 2.70
C GLN A 81 -6.54 -20.84 4.00
N LYS A 82 -7.18 -21.98 4.27
CA LYS A 82 -7.98 -22.20 5.49
C LYS A 82 -7.18 -22.03 6.79
N ASN A 83 -5.87 -22.25 6.76
CA ASN A 83 -4.98 -22.00 7.89
C ASN A 83 -4.79 -20.51 8.22
N ARG A 84 -5.33 -19.61 7.38
CA ARG A 84 -5.24 -18.14 7.48
C ARG A 84 -3.81 -17.60 7.56
N MET A 85 -2.86 -18.31 6.94
CA MET A 85 -1.43 -17.98 6.95
C MET A 85 -0.77 -18.14 5.57
N SER A 86 -1.13 -19.20 4.85
CA SER A 86 -0.54 -19.54 3.55
C SER A 86 -1.35 -18.97 2.39
N CYS A 87 -0.67 -18.49 1.36
CA CYS A 87 -1.26 -18.03 0.12
C CYS A 87 -1.03 -19.07 -0.97
N GLN A 88 -2.09 -19.44 -1.70
CA GLN A 88 -2.00 -20.34 -2.86
C GLN A 88 -2.35 -19.55 -4.12
N GLY A 89 -1.58 -19.76 -5.18
CA GLY A 89 -1.81 -19.09 -6.46
C GLY A 89 -3.11 -19.56 -7.09
N ILE A 90 -3.78 -18.67 -7.81
CA ILE A 90 -4.96 -19.01 -8.59
C ILE A 90 -4.52 -19.93 -9.74
N GLU A 91 -5.11 -21.11 -9.83
CA GLU A 91 -4.72 -22.15 -10.79
C GLU A 91 -5.27 -21.90 -12.20
N SER A 92 -6.39 -21.19 -12.32
CA SER A 92 -7.05 -20.95 -13.60
C SER A 92 -7.72 -19.58 -13.62
N PHE A 93 -7.41 -18.80 -14.65
CA PHE A 93 -7.92 -17.46 -14.88
C PHE A 93 -7.93 -17.15 -16.37
N LEU A 94 -8.76 -16.19 -16.80
CA LEU A 94 -8.76 -15.69 -18.16
C LEU A 94 -7.70 -14.60 -18.29
N MET A 95 -6.75 -14.79 -19.22
CA MET A 95 -5.76 -13.78 -19.57
C MET A 95 -6.19 -13.03 -20.84
N TYR A 96 -6.07 -11.71 -20.85
CA TYR A 96 -6.43 -10.86 -22.00
C TYR A 96 -5.54 -9.63 -22.11
N SER A 97 -5.45 -9.08 -23.33
CA SER A 97 -4.72 -7.84 -23.60
C SER A 97 -5.67 -6.64 -23.59
N VAL A 98 -5.18 -5.53 -23.04
CA VAL A 98 -5.74 -4.18 -23.18
C VAL A 98 -4.65 -3.22 -23.66
N HIS A 99 -5.02 -1.98 -24.02
CA HIS A 99 -4.06 -0.99 -24.53
C HIS A 99 -2.91 -0.69 -23.55
N GLU A 100 -3.19 -0.79 -22.26
CA GLU A 100 -2.27 -0.53 -21.14
C GLU A 100 -1.51 -1.76 -20.64
N GLY A 101 -1.72 -2.95 -21.21
CA GLY A 101 -0.96 -4.15 -20.86
C GLY A 101 -1.76 -5.46 -20.88
N ILE A 102 -1.26 -6.46 -20.16
CA ILE A 102 -1.93 -7.78 -20.02
C ILE A 102 -2.56 -7.87 -18.63
N ARG A 103 -3.79 -8.37 -18.58
CA ARG A 103 -4.62 -8.49 -17.37
C ARG A 103 -5.09 -9.94 -17.22
N GLY A 104 -5.44 -10.30 -15.98
CA GLY A 104 -6.02 -11.61 -15.65
C GLY A 104 -7.26 -11.44 -14.79
N ILE A 105 -8.37 -12.06 -15.17
CA ILE A 105 -9.60 -12.12 -14.36
C ILE A 105 -9.89 -13.56 -13.91
N PRO A 106 -10.38 -13.77 -12.69
CA PRO A 106 -10.80 -15.09 -12.22
C PRO A 106 -11.98 -15.61 -13.05
N LEU A 107 -12.11 -16.93 -13.13
CA LEU A 107 -13.20 -17.58 -13.87
C LEU A 107 -14.52 -17.59 -13.08
N GLU A 108 -14.45 -17.44 -11.76
CA GLU A 108 -15.61 -17.40 -10.87
C GLU A 108 -16.21 -15.98 -10.87
N PRO A 109 -17.44 -15.77 -11.36
CA PRO A 109 -18.02 -14.42 -11.51
C PRO A 109 -18.26 -13.69 -10.18
N SER A 110 -18.34 -14.42 -9.07
CA SER A 110 -18.44 -13.83 -7.74
C SER A 110 -17.12 -13.27 -7.22
N ASP A 111 -15.98 -13.72 -7.77
CA ASP A 111 -14.66 -13.19 -7.44
C ASP A 111 -14.37 -11.92 -8.24
N LYS A 112 -14.25 -10.80 -7.51
CA LYS A 112 -14.01 -9.47 -8.09
C LYS A 112 -12.54 -9.06 -8.02
N MET A 113 -11.66 -9.94 -7.56
CA MET A 113 -10.23 -9.64 -7.47
C MET A 113 -9.54 -9.88 -8.82
N ASP A 114 -8.48 -9.13 -9.09
CA ASP A 114 -7.61 -9.43 -10.22
C ASP A 114 -6.88 -10.76 -9.99
N ALA A 115 -6.80 -11.58 -11.03
CA ALA A 115 -6.09 -12.87 -10.97
C ALA A 115 -4.61 -12.75 -11.37
N LEU A 116 -4.20 -11.63 -11.96
CA LEU A 116 -2.83 -11.40 -12.37
C LEU A 116 -2.43 -9.95 -12.07
N MET A 117 -1.27 -9.76 -11.46
CA MET A 117 -0.65 -8.43 -11.37
C MET A 117 -0.45 -7.88 -12.79
N PRO A 118 -0.86 -6.64 -13.08
CA PRO A 118 -0.82 -6.11 -14.44
C PRO A 118 0.59 -6.12 -15.03
N ILE A 119 0.78 -6.82 -16.14
CA ILE A 119 2.04 -6.78 -16.88
C ILE A 119 2.04 -5.49 -17.68
N SER A 120 2.77 -4.51 -17.16
CA SER A 120 2.91 -3.17 -17.75
C SER A 120 4.08 -3.14 -18.74
N GLY A 121 4.11 -2.13 -19.61
CA GLY A 121 5.18 -1.96 -20.60
C GLY A 121 4.97 -2.75 -21.89
N THR A 122 3.92 -3.58 -21.96
CA THR A 122 3.38 -4.08 -23.22
C THR A 122 2.32 -3.09 -23.72
N SER A 123 2.45 -2.62 -24.95
CA SER A 123 1.49 -1.69 -25.56
C SER A 123 0.93 -2.34 -26.82
N PHE A 124 -0.40 -2.40 -26.92
CA PHE A 124 -1.12 -2.99 -28.05
C PHE A 124 -0.70 -4.43 -28.37
N ALA A 125 -0.59 -5.30 -27.37
CA ALA A 125 -0.30 -6.71 -27.60
C ALA A 125 -1.46 -7.35 -28.38
N VAL A 126 -1.17 -7.81 -29.60
CA VAL A 126 -2.18 -8.40 -30.51
C VAL A 126 -2.36 -9.90 -30.32
N GLY A 127 -1.41 -10.55 -29.65
CA GLY A 127 -1.43 -11.99 -29.40
C GLY A 127 -0.90 -12.28 -28.01
N ILE A 128 -1.54 -13.24 -27.36
CA ILE A 128 -1.15 -13.77 -26.05
C ILE A 128 -1.18 -15.29 -26.15
N ASP A 129 -0.14 -15.92 -25.63
CA ASP A 129 -0.08 -17.37 -25.44
C ASP A 129 0.47 -17.69 -24.04
N PHE A 130 0.23 -18.91 -23.56
CA PHE A 130 0.66 -19.37 -22.25
C PHE A 130 1.53 -20.63 -22.38
N HIS A 131 2.67 -20.62 -21.71
CA HIS A 131 3.53 -21.78 -21.60
C HIS A 131 3.38 -22.41 -20.21
N ALA A 132 2.95 -23.67 -20.18
CA ALA A 132 2.72 -24.46 -18.98
C ALA A 132 3.88 -25.43 -18.71
#